data_AF-A0A6M1S287-F1
#
_entry.id   AF-A0A6M1S287-F1
#
_cell.length_a   1.000
_cell.length_b   1.000
_cell.length_c   1.000
_cell.angle_alpha   90.00
_cell.angle_beta   90.00
_cell.angle_gamma   90.00
#
_symmetry.space_group_name_H-M   'P 1'
#
loop_
_entity.id
_entity.type
_entity.pdbx_description
1 polymer ?
#
loop_
_entity_poly.entity_id
_entity_poly.type
_entity_poly.pdbx_seq_one_letter_code
_entity_poly.pdbx_strand_id
1 'polypeptide(L)'
;MKRGDLVTVAVSGDFGKPRPALVVQADAFEGTGTVTVLLITSTLVEAPLIRPSIEPNAGNGLSKPSQIMVDKALSVRRERIGPTIGHIDDETMLSVTRSLALFLGIA
;
A
#
# COMPACT_ATOMS: atom_id res chain seq x y z
N MET A 1 -10.56 -1.97 -8.18
CA MET A 1 -9.41 -1.45 -7.40
C MET A 1 -8.41 -0.88 -8.38
N LYS A 2 -7.90 0.30 -8.09
CA LYS A 2 -6.93 1.02 -8.92
C LYS A 2 -5.64 1.25 -8.14
N ARG A 3 -4.55 1.51 -8.87
CA ARG A 3 -3.30 2.01 -8.29
C ARG A 3 -3.57 3.26 -7.46
N GLY A 4 -3.07 3.30 -6.23
CA GLY A 4 -3.35 4.39 -5.28
C GLY A 4 -4.48 4.08 -4.28
N ASP A 5 -5.31 3.08 -4.54
CA ASP A 5 -6.34 2.65 -3.59
C ASP A 5 -5.71 2.11 -2.30
N LEU A 6 -6.27 2.52 -1.16
CA LEU A 6 -6.06 1.87 0.12
C LEU A 6 -7.14 0.82 0.33
N VAL A 7 -6.72 -0.40 0.62
CA VAL A 7 -7.58 -1.58 0.82
C VAL A 7 -7.25 -2.25 2.13
N THR A 8 -8.13 -3.14 2.60
CA THR A 8 -7.81 -4.02 3.73
C THR A 8 -7.36 -5.38 3.23
N VAL A 9 -6.27 -5.90 3.80
CA VAL A 9 -5.77 -7.25 3.50
C VAL A 9 -5.70 -8.07 4.78
N ALA A 10 -6.18 -9.32 4.70
CA ALA A 10 -5.97 -10.33 5.73
C ALA A 10 -4.92 -11.31 5.21
N VAL A 11 -3.68 -11.17 5.69
CA VAL A 11 -2.60 -12.10 5.37
C VAL A 11 -2.63 -13.22 6.40
N SER A 12 -2.88 -14.46 5.94
CA SER A 12 -2.84 -15.66 6.79
C SER A 12 -1.44 -15.78 7.42
N GLY A 13 -1.32 -15.84 8.76
CA GLY A 13 -0.04 -15.83 9.49
C GLY A 13 -0.01 -14.80 10.63
N ASP A 14 1.15 -14.18 10.87
CA ASP A 14 1.44 -13.21 11.98
C ASP A 14 0.53 -11.96 12.03
N PHE A 15 -0.35 -11.78 11.05
CA PHE A 15 -1.17 -10.59 10.86
C PHE A 15 -2.68 -10.92 10.94
N GLY A 16 -3.12 -11.54 12.04
CA GLY A 16 -4.50 -12.02 12.24
C GLY A 16 -5.63 -10.96 12.26
N LYS A 17 -5.32 -9.67 12.10
CA LYS A 17 -6.31 -8.59 11.91
C LYS A 17 -6.16 -8.02 10.51
N PRO A 18 -7.26 -7.72 9.78
CA PRO A 18 -7.18 -7.00 8.52
C PRO A 18 -6.39 -5.68 8.69
N ARG A 19 -5.42 -5.45 7.82
CA ARG A 19 -4.56 -4.24 7.87
C ARG A 19 -4.73 -3.42 6.59
N PRO A 20 -4.58 -2.09 6.65
CA PRO A 20 -4.49 -1.28 5.46
C PRO A 20 -3.29 -1.67 4.59
N ALA A 21 -3.48 -1.63 3.28
CA ALA A 21 -2.43 -1.82 2.29
C ALA A 21 -2.70 -0.91 1.08
N LEU A 22 -1.64 -0.47 0.43
CA LEU A 22 -1.68 0.38 -0.76
C LEU A 22 -1.57 -0.46 -2.03
N VAL A 23 -2.51 -0.31 -2.95
CA VAL A 23 -2.42 -0.91 -4.28
C VAL A 23 -1.36 -0.19 -5.11
N VAL A 24 -0.33 -0.92 -5.55
CA VAL A 24 0.76 -0.37 -6.39
C VAL A 24 0.80 -0.94 -7.80
N GLN A 25 0.04 -2.02 -8.05
CA GLN A 25 -0.10 -2.61 -9.38
C GLN A 25 -0.70 -1.61 -10.37
N ALA A 26 -0.13 -1.54 -11.58
CA ALA A 26 -0.66 -0.69 -12.63
C ALA A 26 -2.03 -1.17 -13.12
N ASP A 27 -2.93 -0.22 -13.41
CA ASP A 27 -4.32 -0.46 -13.79
C ASP A 27 -4.45 -1.32 -15.07
N ALA A 28 -3.46 -1.25 -15.97
CA ALA A 28 -3.41 -2.08 -17.18
C ALA A 28 -3.43 -3.59 -16.90
N PHE A 29 -3.09 -4.01 -15.68
CA PHE A 29 -3.09 -5.40 -15.25
C PHE A 29 -4.33 -5.76 -14.42
N GLU A 30 -5.45 -5.04 -14.56
CA GLU A 30 -6.69 -5.34 -13.83
C GLU A 30 -7.19 -6.80 -14.02
N GLY A 31 -6.90 -7.42 -15.15
CA GLY A 31 -7.32 -8.80 -15.45
C GLY A 31 -6.59 -9.90 -14.68
N THR A 32 -5.50 -9.60 -13.94
CA THR A 32 -4.74 -10.64 -13.22
C THR A 32 -5.48 -11.12 -11.98
N GLY A 33 -5.40 -12.43 -11.66
CA GLY A 33 -6.09 -13.01 -10.49
C GLY A 33 -5.59 -12.51 -9.12
N THR A 34 -4.42 -11.86 -9.09
CA THR A 34 -3.84 -11.23 -7.90
C THR A 34 -3.65 -9.74 -8.10
N VAL A 35 -3.53 -9.01 -6.99
CA VAL A 35 -3.12 -7.61 -6.96
C VAL A 35 -1.91 -7.43 -6.05
N THR A 36 -0.92 -6.70 -6.55
CA THR A 36 0.26 -6.31 -5.78
C THR A 36 -0.02 -5.08 -4.92
N VAL A 37 0.25 -5.22 -3.62
CA VAL A 37 0.06 -4.19 -2.59
C VAL A 37 1.32 -3.99 -1.75
N LEU A 38 1.47 -2.82 -1.14
CA LEU A 38 2.43 -2.55 -0.06
C LEU A 38 1.69 -2.50 1.27
N LEU A 39 2.22 -3.15 2.30
CA LEU A 39 1.64 -3.07 3.65
C LEU A 39 1.78 -1.66 4.24
N ILE A 40 0.85 -1.29 5.12
CA ILE A 40 0.89 -0.03 5.86
C ILE A 40 0.94 -0.31 7.37
N THR A 41 1.72 0.50 8.08
CA THR A 41 1.85 0.42 9.54
C THR A 41 1.72 1.79 10.19
N SER A 42 1.15 1.85 11.39
CA SER A 42 1.20 3.05 12.26
C SER A 42 2.39 3.02 13.22
N THR A 43 3.22 1.98 13.17
CA THR A 43 4.52 1.96 13.85
C THR A 43 5.53 2.70 12.97
N LEU A 44 5.80 3.95 13.36
CA LEU A 44 6.69 4.83 12.62
C LEU A 44 8.16 4.49 12.92
N VAL A 45 9.00 4.47 11.89
CA VAL A 45 10.45 4.27 12.01
C VAL A 45 11.22 5.24 11.12
N GLU A 46 12.44 5.57 11.53
CA GLU A 46 13.38 6.43 10.81
C GLU A 46 14.02 5.66 9.63
N ALA A 47 13.33 5.60 8.49
CA ALA A 47 13.86 5.00 7.25
C ALA A 47 13.28 5.69 6.01
N PRO A 48 13.64 6.96 5.74
CA PRO A 48 12.95 7.83 4.78
C PRO A 48 12.92 7.29 3.34
N LEU A 49 13.89 6.47 2.94
CA LEU A 49 13.93 5.88 1.60
C LEU A 49 12.84 4.82 1.36
N ILE A 50 12.46 4.06 2.39
CA ILE A 50 11.57 2.89 2.27
C ILE A 50 10.33 2.95 3.18
N ARG A 51 10.14 4.06 3.87
CA ARG A 51 8.99 4.36 4.74
C ARG A 51 8.36 5.73 4.42
N PRO A 52 7.83 5.95 3.20
CA PRO A 52 7.03 7.15 2.93
C PRO A 52 5.90 7.28 3.95
N SER A 53 5.79 8.45 4.58
CA SER A 53 4.74 8.76 5.54
C SER A 53 3.44 9.16 4.84
N ILE A 54 2.31 8.86 5.46
CA ILE A 54 0.98 9.27 5.05
C ILE A 54 0.17 9.71 6.27
N GLU A 55 -0.36 10.93 6.21
CA GLU A 55 -1.24 11.48 7.25
C GLU A 55 -2.69 11.04 7.01
N PRO A 56 -3.47 10.75 8.07
CA PRO A 56 -4.87 10.37 7.94
C PRO A 56 -5.69 11.55 7.43
N ASN A 57 -6.56 11.29 6.45
CA ASN A 57 -7.49 12.28 5.93
C ASN A 57 -8.81 11.63 5.49
N ALA A 58 -9.81 12.45 5.15
CA ALA A 58 -11.13 11.97 4.76
C ALA A 58 -11.13 11.13 3.47
N GLY A 59 -10.12 11.30 2.60
CA GLY A 59 -10.01 10.59 1.32
C GLY A 59 -9.29 9.24 1.40
N ASN A 60 -8.42 9.03 2.40
CA ASN A 60 -7.59 7.83 2.49
C ASN A 60 -8.09 6.80 3.52
N GLY A 61 -9.00 7.17 4.42
CA GLY A 61 -9.63 6.24 5.35
C GLY A 61 -8.70 5.71 6.46
N LEU A 62 -7.51 6.29 6.63
CA LEU A 62 -6.61 5.99 7.74
C LEU A 62 -7.06 6.75 9.00
N SER A 63 -6.81 6.18 10.18
CA SER A 63 -7.16 6.79 11.47
C SER A 63 -5.95 7.31 12.25
N LYS A 64 -4.73 7.02 11.79
CA LYS A 64 -3.47 7.40 12.44
C LYS A 64 -2.42 7.74 11.39
N PRO A 65 -1.46 8.63 11.73
CA PRO A 65 -0.22 8.76 10.96
C PRO A 65 0.38 7.38 10.72
N SER A 66 0.72 7.10 9.48
CA SER A 66 1.15 5.77 9.05
C SER A 66 2.31 5.87 8.05
N GLN A 67 2.98 4.75 7.83
CA GLN A 67 4.03 4.61 6.84
C GLN A 67 3.71 3.46 5.89
N ILE A 68 3.98 3.70 4.61
CA ILE A 68 3.89 2.71 3.55
C ILE A 68 5.19 1.91 3.58
N MET A 69 5.08 0.58 3.62
CA MET A 69 6.22 -0.30 3.76
C MET A 69 6.72 -0.79 2.40
N VAL A 70 7.63 -0.03 1.78
CA VAL A 70 8.14 -0.32 0.42
C VAL A 70 8.79 -1.70 0.33
N ASP A 71 9.43 -2.17 1.40
CA ASP A 71 10.04 -3.50 1.49
C ASP A 71 9.06 -4.65 1.72
N LYS A 72 7.76 -4.36 1.91
CA LYS A 72 6.71 -5.35 2.21
C LYS A 72 5.67 -5.42 1.10
N ALA A 73 6.14 -5.63 -0.13
CA ALA A 73 5.29 -5.91 -1.27
C ALA A 73 4.72 -7.34 -1.21
N LEU A 74 3.43 -7.49 -1.47
CA LEU A 74 2.72 -8.77 -1.47
C LEU A 74 1.75 -8.83 -2.65
N SER A 75 1.62 -10.01 -3.27
CA SER A 75 0.57 -10.27 -4.25
C SER A 75 -0.56 -11.07 -3.60
N VAL A 76 -1.75 -10.49 -3.53
CA VAL A 76 -2.91 -11.05 -2.84
C VAL A 76 -3.98 -11.41 -3.86
N ARG A 77 -4.64 -12.57 -3.68
CA ARG A 77 -5.80 -12.95 -4.51
C ARG A 77 -6.88 -11.90 -4.38
N ARG A 78 -7.46 -11.43 -5.49
CA ARG A 78 -8.49 -10.38 -5.51
C ARG A 78 -9.66 -10.68 -4.57
N GLU A 79 -10.11 -11.94 -4.55
CA GLU A 79 -11.19 -12.42 -3.68
C GLU A 79 -10.89 -12.34 -2.17
N ARG A 80 -9.61 -12.19 -1.79
CA ARG A 80 -9.16 -12.06 -0.39
C ARG A 80 -8.86 -10.61 0.01
N ILE A 81 -9.03 -9.66 -0.91
CA ILE A 81 -8.86 -8.24 -0.62
C ILE A 81 -10.21 -7.68 -0.17
N GLY A 82 -10.22 -6.99 0.96
CA GLY A 82 -11.40 -6.32 1.48
C GLY A 82 -11.75 -5.07 0.67
N PRO A 83 -12.77 -4.31 1.09
CA PRO A 83 -13.18 -3.12 0.37
C PRO A 83 -12.07 -2.06 0.32
N THR A 84 -12.11 -1.23 -0.72
CA THR A 84 -11.35 0.02 -0.77
C THR A 84 -11.85 0.95 0.34
N ILE A 85 -10.93 1.40 1.19
CA ILE A 85 -11.20 2.30 2.32
C ILE A 85 -10.87 3.76 1.99
N GLY A 86 -10.11 3.99 0.91
CA GLY A 86 -9.75 5.32 0.45
C GLY A 86 -8.75 5.27 -0.70
N HIS A 87 -8.19 6.43 -1.02
CA HIS A 87 -7.21 6.62 -2.07
C HIS A 87 -6.18 7.65 -1.61
N ILE A 88 -4.92 7.50 -2.03
CA ILE A 88 -3.87 8.47 -1.71
C ILE A 88 -3.75 9.51 -2.84
N ASP A 89 -3.27 10.70 -2.53
CA ASP A 89 -3.04 11.73 -3.55
C ASP A 89 -1.86 11.41 -4.48
N ASP A 90 -1.79 12.13 -5.60
CA ASP A 90 -0.79 11.95 -6.65
C ASP A 90 0.64 12.21 -6.15
N GLU A 91 0.83 13.16 -5.23
CA GLU A 91 2.14 13.49 -4.65
C GLU A 91 2.68 12.31 -3.83
N THR A 92 1.82 11.73 -2.99
CA THR A 92 2.14 10.54 -2.20
C THR A 92 2.41 9.35 -3.13
N MET A 93 1.60 9.14 -4.17
CA MET A 93 1.86 8.07 -5.14
C MET A 93 3.18 8.26 -5.89
N LEU A 94 3.56 9.48 -6.23
CA LEU A 94 4.84 9.78 -6.87
C LEU A 94 6.02 9.43 -5.95
N SER A 95 5.93 9.83 -4.67
CA SER A 95 6.93 9.48 -3.65
C SER A 95 7.09 7.96 -3.51
N VAL A 96 5.98 7.23 -3.38
CA VAL A 96 5.98 5.76 -3.32
C VAL A 96 6.59 5.14 -4.57
N THR A 97 6.27 5.66 -5.75
CA THR A 97 6.80 5.15 -7.02
C THR A 97 8.32 5.26 -7.07
N ARG A 98 8.87 6.40 -6.67
CA ARG A 98 10.32 6.64 -6.62
C ARG A 98 11.01 5.73 -5.60
N SER A 99 10.45 5.65 -4.39
CA SER A 99 10.97 4.74 -3.35
C SER A 99 10.97 3.28 -3.80
N LEU A 100 9.90 2.83 -4.48
CA LEU A 100 9.79 1.47 -4.98
C LEU A 100 10.81 1.18 -6.09
N ALA A 101 11.00 2.11 -7.04
CA ALA A 101 12.02 1.97 -8.08
C ALA A 101 13.43 1.90 -7.50
N LEU A 102 13.73 2.76 -6.52
CA LEU A 102 15.00 2.75 -5.80
C LEU A 102 15.21 1.44 -5.02
N PHE A 103 14.20 0.97 -4.29
CA PHE A 103 14.26 -0.27 -3.53
C PHE A 103 14.51 -1.50 -4.41
N LEU A 104 13.93 -1.51 -5.62
CA LEU A 104 14.08 -2.61 -6.59
C LEU A 104 15.32 -2.48 -7.49
N GLY A 105 16.08 -1.39 -7.41
CA GLY A 105 17.27 -1.16 -8.23
C GLY A 105 16.98 -0.89 -9.71
N ILE A 106 15.83 -0.27 -10.01
CA ILE A 106 15.36 0.02 -11.38
C ILE A 106 15.13 1.52 -11.62
N ALA A 107 15.72 2.36 -10.78
CA ALA A 107 15.64 3.82 -10.85
C ALA A 107 16.66 4.41 -11.84
#